data_AF-A0A4Q4BM70-F1
#
_entry.id   AF-A0A4Q4BM70-F1
#
_cell.length_a   1.000
_cell.length_b   1.000
_cell.length_c   1.000
_cell.angle_alpha   90.00
_cell.angle_beta   90.00
_cell.angle_gamma   90.00
#
_symmetry.space_group_name_H-M   'P 1'
#
loop_
_entity.id
_entity.type
_entity.pdbx_description
1 polymer ?
#
loop_
_entity_poly.entity_id
_entity_poly.type
_entity_poly.pdbx_seq_one_letter_code
_entity_poly.pdbx_strand_id
1 'polypeptide(L)'
;MRVAVQSDAFDVGAELSGFTSGVTGAGAVVSFTGLVRDEGGALSGMEIEHYPGMTEKAIRDIAEEAVRRWALVDALVIHRHGKLGPGEAIMMVATAAPHRGDAFAAAEYL
;
A
#
# COMPACT_ATOMS: atom_id res chain seq x y z
N MET A 1 6.34 -7.41 -7.58
CA MET A 1 5.70 -7.20 -6.26
C MET A 1 6.70 -6.56 -5.31
N ARG A 2 6.37 -5.39 -4.75
CA ARG A 2 7.22 -4.66 -3.79
C ARG A 2 6.48 -4.49 -2.46
N VAL A 3 7.18 -4.76 -1.37
CA VAL A 3 6.73 -4.50 0.01
C VAL A 3 7.79 -3.65 0.68
N ALA A 4 7.38 -2.51 1.24
CA ALA A 4 8.25 -1.58 1.96
C ALA A 4 7.61 -1.21 3.30
N VAL A 5 8.37 -1.39 4.38
CA VAL A 5 8.06 -0.85 5.71
C VAL A 5 9.15 0.16 6.02
N GLN A 6 8.78 1.43 6.21
CA GLN A 6 9.75 2.54 6.28
C GLN A 6 9.26 3.67 7.19
N SER A 7 10.15 4.54 7.68
CA SER A 7 9.72 5.75 8.40
C SER A 7 9.35 6.90 7.47
N ASP A 8 10.10 6.99 6.37
CA ASP A 8 10.11 8.18 5.53
C ASP A 8 8.81 8.33 4.73
N ALA A 9 8.39 9.58 4.55
CA ALA A 9 7.27 9.91 3.67
C ALA A 9 7.56 9.45 2.23
N PHE A 10 6.49 9.14 1.50
CA PHE A 10 6.55 8.79 0.09
C PHE A 10 5.56 9.66 -0.69
N ASP A 11 5.88 9.94 -1.94
CA ASP A 11 4.98 10.65 -2.85
C ASP A 11 4.04 9.63 -3.51
N VAL A 12 2.75 9.70 -3.16
CA VAL A 12 1.72 8.77 -3.66
C VAL A 12 1.62 8.80 -5.18
N GLY A 13 1.72 9.99 -5.79
CA GLY A 13 1.59 10.15 -7.23
C GLY A 13 2.80 9.59 -7.98
N ALA A 14 4.00 9.80 -7.44
CA ALA A 14 5.23 9.26 -7.98
C ALA A 14 5.28 7.72 -7.85
N GLU A 15 4.90 7.18 -6.69
CA GLU A 15 4.84 5.73 -6.46
C GLU A 15 3.81 5.06 -7.39
N LEU A 16 2.62 5.65 -7.54
CA LEU A 16 1.60 5.13 -8.47
C LEU A 16 2.06 5.22 -9.93
N SER A 17 2.68 6.33 -10.32
CA SER A 17 3.19 6.53 -11.68
C SER A 17 4.31 5.53 -11.99
N GLY A 18 5.24 5.35 -11.05
CA GLY A 18 6.32 4.37 -11.15
C GLY A 18 5.78 2.94 -11.29
N PHE A 19 4.87 2.53 -10.39
CA PHE A 19 4.21 1.24 -10.45
C PHE A 19 3.48 1.01 -11.78
N THR A 20 2.66 1.98 -12.22
CA THR A 20 1.89 1.88 -13.46
C THR A 20 2.79 1.78 -14.70
N SER A 21 3.91 2.50 -14.72
CA SER A 21 4.86 2.45 -15.84
C SER A 21 5.65 1.14 -15.92
N GLY A 22 5.80 0.44 -14.79
CA GLY A 22 6.54 -0.81 -14.71
C GLY A 22 5.71 -2.06 -15.03
N VAL A 23 4.38 -1.97 -15.06
CA VAL A 23 3.51 -3.12 -15.31
C VAL A 23 3.23 -3.33 -16.80
N THR A 24 3.34 -4.58 -17.26
CA THR A 24 3.00 -5.00 -18.62
C THR A 24 1.85 -6.00 -18.61
N GLY A 25 0.85 -5.80 -19.46
CA GLY A 25 -0.31 -6.71 -19.56
C GLY A 25 -1.44 -6.46 -18.56
N ALA A 26 -1.35 -5.38 -17.77
CA ALA A 26 -2.46 -4.91 -16.94
C ALA A 26 -3.44 -4.07 -17.76
N GLY A 27 -4.73 -4.33 -17.60
CA GLY A 27 -5.81 -3.49 -18.13
C GLY A 27 -6.45 -2.60 -17.06
N ALA A 28 -6.05 -2.77 -15.80
CA ALA A 28 -6.48 -1.93 -14.68
C ALA A 28 -5.39 -1.84 -13.62
N VAL A 29 -5.26 -0.64 -13.04
CA VAL A 29 -4.50 -0.38 -11.81
C VAL A 29 -5.46 0.27 -10.82
N VAL A 30 -5.46 -0.21 -9.59
CA VAL A 30 -6.21 0.38 -8.47
C VAL A 30 -5.23 0.67 -7.35
N SER A 31 -5.38 1.83 -6.71
CA SER A 31 -4.58 2.18 -5.54
C SER A 31 -5.46 2.64 -4.39
N PHE A 32 -5.06 2.29 -3.17
CA PHE A 32 -5.60 2.83 -1.94
C PHE A 32 -4.48 3.52 -1.16
N THR A 33 -4.82 4.61 -0.47
CA THR A 33 -3.90 5.35 0.39
C THR A 33 -4.58 5.62 1.72
N GLY A 34 -3.99 5.10 2.79
CA GLY A 34 -4.41 5.38 4.16
C GLY A 34 -3.80 6.68 4.66
N LEU A 35 -4.62 7.58 5.18
CA LEU A 35 -4.19 8.85 5.78
C LEU A 35 -4.43 8.85 7.28
N VAL A 36 -3.58 9.54 8.05
CA VAL A 36 -3.86 9.83 9.45
C VAL A 36 -5.10 10.71 9.53
N ARG A 37 -6.16 10.20 10.12
CA ARG A 37 -7.39 10.97 10.33
C ARG A 37 -7.25 11.82 11.59
N ASP A 38 -7.64 13.09 11.48
CA ASP A 38 -7.78 13.96 12.64
C ASP A 38 -9.05 13.62 13.44
N GLU A 39 -9.00 13.83 14.75
CA GLU A 39 -10.14 13.70 15.68
C GLU A 39 -10.62 15.09 16.13
N GLY A 40 -10.93 15.96 15.16
CA GLY A 40 -11.44 17.31 15.44
C GLY A 40 -10.43 18.20 16.17
N GLY A 41 -9.14 18.08 15.85
CA GLY A 41 -8.04 18.81 16.48
C GLY A 41 -7.52 18.21 17.78
N ALA A 42 -8.07 17.10 18.25
CA ALA A 42 -7.61 16.42 19.46
C ALA A 42 -6.37 15.53 19.24
N LEU A 43 -6.09 15.15 17.98
CA LEU A 43 -4.98 14.26 17.66
C LEU A 43 -3.69 15.07 17.43
N SER A 44 -2.77 15.00 18.39
CA SER A 44 -1.43 15.61 18.25
C SER A 44 -0.52 14.83 17.29
N GLY A 45 -0.78 13.55 17.10
CA GLY A 45 -0.05 12.66 16.21
C GLY A 45 -0.24 11.20 16.60
N MET A 46 0.18 10.31 15.73
CA MET A 46 0.21 8.86 15.95
C MET A 46 1.65 8.37 15.90
N GLU A 47 2.04 7.54 16.86
CA GLU A 47 3.31 6.80 16.84
C GLU A 47 3.00 5.35 16.47
N ILE A 48 3.56 4.87 15.35
CA ILE A 48 3.42 3.48 14.92
C ILE A 48 4.75 2.76 15.12
N GLU A 49 4.74 1.66 15.87
CA GLU A 49 5.87 0.75 15.97
C GLU A 49 5.61 -0.52 15.16
N HIS A 50 6.70 -1.21 14.79
CA HIS A 50 6.63 -2.49 14.10
C HIS A 50 7.75 -3.40 14.59
N TYR A 51 7.67 -4.70 14.29
CA TYR A 51 8.75 -5.64 14.56
C TYR A 51 9.57 -5.85 13.29
N PRO A 52 10.81 -5.32 13.21
CA PRO A 52 11.61 -5.38 11.99
C PRO A 52 11.79 -6.81 11.49
N GLY A 53 11.59 -7.01 10.19
CA GLY A 53 11.64 -8.29 9.52
C GLY A 53 10.35 -9.12 9.64
N MET A 54 9.67 -9.13 10.79
CA MET A 54 8.41 -9.88 10.95
C MET A 54 7.25 -9.18 10.25
N THR A 55 7.14 -7.86 10.39
CA THR A 55 6.07 -7.09 9.77
C THR A 55 6.16 -7.16 8.25
N GLU A 56 7.35 -6.98 7.68
CA GLU A 56 7.62 -7.10 6.25
C GLU A 56 7.30 -8.49 5.72
N LYS A 57 7.62 -9.54 6.50
CA LYS A 57 7.29 -10.91 6.15
C LYS A 57 5.78 -11.13 6.13
N ALA A 58 5.06 -10.71 7.18
CA ALA A 58 3.62 -10.87 7.25
C ALA A 58 2.89 -10.14 6.10
N ILE A 59 3.28 -8.89 5.81
CA ILE A 59 2.73 -8.12 4.69
C ILE A 59 3.03 -8.81 3.36
N ARG A 60 4.25 -9.34 3.19
CA ARG A 60 4.62 -10.10 1.99
C ARG A 60 3.78 -11.36 1.83
N ASP A 61 3.57 -12.13 2.88
CA ASP A 61 2.76 -13.36 2.83
C ASP A 61 1.32 -13.05 2.38
N ILE A 62 0.72 -11.97 2.92
CA ILE A 62 -0.63 -11.48 2.52
C ILE A 62 -0.63 -10.98 1.06
N ALA A 63 0.37 -10.21 0.66
CA ALA A 63 0.50 -9.70 -0.71
C ALA A 63 0.64 -10.84 -1.73
N GLU A 64 1.43 -11.86 -1.41
CA GLU A 64 1.58 -13.05 -2.26
C GLU A 64 0.29 -13.86 -2.35
N GLU A 65 -0.48 -13.95 -1.26
CA GLU A 65 -1.82 -14.55 -1.29
C GLU A 65 -2.75 -13.78 -2.22
N ALA A 66 -2.77 -12.45 -2.14
CA ALA A 66 -3.59 -11.62 -3.02
C ALA A 66 -3.22 -11.79 -4.50
N VAL A 67 -1.92 -11.78 -4.81
CA VAL A 67 -1.43 -12.01 -6.18
C VAL A 67 -1.92 -13.35 -6.72
N ARG A 68 -1.84 -14.42 -5.93
CA ARG A 68 -2.33 -15.75 -6.33
C ARG A 68 -3.86 -15.81 -6.46
N ARG A 69 -4.58 -15.20 -5.52
CA ARG A 69 -6.04 -15.28 -5.42
C ARG A 69 -6.76 -14.54 -6.55
N TRP A 70 -6.21 -13.42 -7.01
CA TRP A 70 -6.81 -12.56 -8.04
C TRP A 70 -6.00 -12.48 -9.34
N ALA A 71 -5.02 -13.37 -9.52
CA ALA A 71 -4.15 -13.42 -10.69
C ALA A 71 -3.58 -12.04 -11.07
N LEU A 72 -3.09 -11.31 -10.07
CA LEU A 72 -2.55 -9.97 -10.28
C LEU A 72 -1.31 -10.02 -11.17
N VAL A 73 -1.18 -9.02 -12.02
CA VAL A 73 0.04 -8.74 -12.79
C VAL A 73 1.14 -8.27 -11.85
N ASP A 74 0.81 -7.37 -10.93
CA ASP A 74 1.73 -6.91 -9.90
C ASP A 74 0.98 -6.30 -8.70
N ALA A 75 1.70 -6.14 -7.58
CA ALA A 75 1.23 -5.46 -6.37
C ALA A 75 2.37 -4.66 -5.70
N LEU A 76 2.01 -3.52 -5.13
CA LEU A 76 2.86 -2.67 -4.29
C LEU A 76 2.18 -2.50 -2.93
N VAL A 77 2.93 -2.65 -1.85
CA VAL A 77 2.52 -2.30 -0.48
C VAL A 77 3.61 -1.46 0.16
N ILE A 78 3.24 -0.27 0.64
CA ILE A 78 4.10 0.61 1.43
C ILE A 78 3.38 0.88 2.75
N HIS A 79 4.04 0.69 3.88
CA HIS A 79 3.51 1.05 5.19
C HIS A 79 4.54 1.84 5.98
N ARG A 80 4.11 2.96 6.58
CA ARG A 80 4.97 3.80 7.41
C ARG A 80 4.94 3.41 8.88
N HIS A 81 6.05 3.64 9.55
CA HIS A 81 6.17 3.59 11.01
C HIS A 81 6.82 4.87 11.54
N GLY A 82 6.82 5.05 12.86
CA GLY A 82 7.26 6.27 13.54
C GLY A 82 6.14 7.29 13.75
N LYS A 83 6.52 8.54 13.96
CA LYS A 83 5.61 9.67 14.20
C LYS A 83 4.96 10.15 12.92
N LEU A 84 3.64 10.26 12.95
CA LEU A 84 2.79 10.63 11.83
C LEU A 84 1.77 11.68 12.29
N GLY A 85 1.74 12.83 11.63
CA GLY A 85 0.77 13.89 11.89
C GLY A 85 -0.55 13.68 11.14
N PRO A 86 -1.65 14.34 11.57
CA PRO A 86 -2.91 14.35 10.84
C PRO A 86 -2.76 14.76 9.37
N GLY A 87 -3.40 14.02 8.46
CA GLY A 87 -3.33 14.22 7.02
C GLY A 87 -2.13 13.56 6.33
N GLU A 88 -1.14 13.05 7.07
CA GLU A 88 -0.03 12.33 6.46
C GLU A 88 -0.46 10.98 5.87
N ALA A 89 0.15 10.59 4.74
CA ALA A 89 0.02 9.24 4.23
C ALA A 89 0.73 8.26 5.17
N ILE A 90 0.00 7.25 5.62
CA ILE A 90 0.50 6.17 6.48
C ILE A 90 0.86 4.97 5.62
N MET A 91 0.01 4.62 4.66
CA MET A 91 0.21 3.44 3.83
C MET A 91 -0.34 3.63 2.43
N MET A 92 0.14 2.83 1.50
CA MET A 92 -0.39 2.73 0.15
C MET A 92 -0.35 1.28 -0.31
N VAL A 93 -1.41 0.88 -1.00
CA VAL A 93 -1.38 -0.32 -1.85
C VAL A 93 -1.66 0.09 -3.29
N ALA A 94 -1.05 -0.61 -4.24
CA ALA A 94 -1.45 -0.57 -5.65
C ALA A 94 -1.47 -1.98 -6.21
N THR A 95 -2.53 -2.33 -6.93
CA THR A 95 -2.74 -3.63 -7.55
C THR A 95 -2.95 -3.44 -9.05
N ALA A 96 -2.30 -4.29 -9.84
CA ALA A 96 -2.43 -4.31 -11.29
C ALA A 96 -3.02 -5.66 -11.72
N ALA A 97 -4.05 -5.64 -12.56
CA ALA A 97 -4.68 -6.85 -13.07
C ALA A 97 -5.13 -6.66 -14.52
N PRO A 98 -5.41 -7.75 -15.28
CA PRO A 98 -5.97 -7.63 -16.62
C PRO A 98 -7.31 -6.87 -16.64
N HIS A 99 -8.10 -7.01 -15.57
CA HIS A 99 -9.42 -6.38 -15.46
C HIS A 99 -9.63 -5.74 -14.09
N ARG A 100 -10.45 -4.69 -14.06
CA ARG A 100 -10.66 -3.87 -12.85
C ARG A 100 -11.25 -4.64 -11.67
N GLY A 101 -12.05 -5.69 -11.91
CA GLY A 101 -12.71 -6.44 -10.83
C GLY A 101 -11.69 -7.04 -9.86
N ASP A 102 -10.69 -7.72 -10.39
CA ASP A 102 -9.61 -8.33 -9.61
C ASP A 102 -8.69 -7.28 -8.98
N ALA A 103 -8.39 -6.19 -9.69
CA ALA A 103 -7.60 -5.09 -9.13
C ALA A 103 -8.30 -4.47 -7.90
N PHE A 104 -9.60 -4.17 -7.99
CA PHE A 104 -10.38 -3.64 -6.87
C PHE A 104 -10.45 -4.64 -5.71
N ALA A 105 -10.83 -5.90 -5.99
CA ALA A 105 -10.98 -6.91 -4.95
C ALA A 105 -9.67 -7.18 -4.20
N ALA A 106 -8.53 -7.18 -4.90
CA ALA A 106 -7.24 -7.33 -4.27
C ALA A 106 -6.83 -6.08 -3.47
N ALA A 107 -7.10 -4.87 -3.98
CA ALA A 107 -6.79 -3.64 -3.23
C ALA A 107 -7.68 -3.46 -1.99
N GLU A 108 -8.87 -4.04 -1.97
CA GLU A 108 -9.75 -4.07 -0.78
C GLU A 108 -9.28 -5.10 0.25
N TYR A 109 -8.68 -6.21 -0.20
CA TYR A 109 -8.15 -7.23 0.68
C TYR A 109 -6.82 -6.84 1.34
N LEU A 110 -5.98 -6.08 0.62
CA LEU A 110 -4.67 -5.60 1.07
C LEU A 110 -4.78 -4.33 1.92
#